data_AF-A0A946FZ37-F1
#
_entry.id   AF-A0A946FZ37-F1
#
_cell.length_a   1.000
_cell.length_b   1.000
_cell.length_c   1.000
_cell.angle_alpha   90.00
_cell.angle_beta   90.00
_cell.angle_gamma   90.00
#
_symmetry.space_group_name_H-M   'P 1'
#
loop_
_entity.id
_entity.type
_entity.pdbx_description
1 polymer ?
#
loop_
_entity_poly.entity_id
_entity_poly.type
_entity_poly.pdbx_seq_one_letter_code
_entity_poly.pdbx_strand_id
1 'polypeptide(L)'
;MADIIHFFAYGKLIDEDYFKEQGLEYVSKSSVTLSGWELVFNKIPIDNEGLEGLGLPNIQPTDDSAGMMHGELYAMDEKFVPKLDEIFGHPNEYHRKVMRFNRHDFTLINGVAYMAKPDKIGSKLKPSKALLKVLKKAKKLLPMLYFSRLMNTPTCD
;
A
#
# COMPACT_ATOMS: atom_id res chain seq x y z
N MET A 1 7.33 0.25 27.79
CA MET A 1 6.10 0.55 27.01
C MET A 1 6.57 0.55 25.57
N ALA A 2 6.02 -0.30 24.70
CA ALA A 2 6.44 -0.27 23.29
C ALA A 2 5.84 0.99 22.66
N ASP A 3 6.67 1.79 22.00
CA ASP A 3 6.18 2.90 21.20
C ASP A 3 5.45 2.30 19.99
N ILE A 4 4.16 2.62 19.86
CA ILE A 4 3.29 2.08 18.81
C ILE A 4 3.28 3.04 17.63
N ILE A 5 3.55 2.49 16.45
CA ILE A 5 3.39 3.16 15.18
C ILE A 5 2.23 2.53 14.38
N HIS A 6 1.54 3.35 13.59
CA HIS A 6 0.52 2.89 12.67
C HIS A 6 1.08 2.87 11.25
N PHE A 7 1.16 1.70 10.62
CA PHE A 7 1.63 1.53 9.24
C PHE A 7 0.46 1.25 8.30
N PHE A 8 0.34 2.02 7.22
CA PHE A 8 -0.70 1.85 6.22
C PHE A 8 -0.23 0.98 5.05
N ALA A 9 -0.84 -0.19 4.90
CA ALA A 9 -0.62 -1.10 3.80
C ALA A 9 -1.71 -0.95 2.73
N TYR A 10 -1.26 -0.83 1.47
CA TYR A 10 -2.12 -0.73 0.29
C TYR A 10 -1.67 -1.68 -0.85
N GLY A 11 -0.57 -2.42 -0.65
CA GLY A 11 0.05 -3.32 -1.63
C GLY A 11 0.10 -4.77 -1.14
N LYS A 12 1.21 -5.49 -1.41
CA LYS A 12 1.37 -6.90 -1.00
C LYS A 12 1.22 -7.12 0.51
N LEU A 13 1.66 -6.16 1.33
CA LEU A 13 1.60 -6.23 2.80
C LEU A 13 0.19 -6.20 3.39
N ILE A 14 -0.87 -6.06 2.59
CA ILE A 14 -2.25 -6.32 3.03
C ILE A 14 -2.50 -7.83 3.25
N ASP A 15 -1.77 -8.70 2.55
CA ASP A 15 -1.84 -10.14 2.76
C ASP A 15 -1.12 -10.49 4.06
N GLU A 16 -1.86 -10.96 5.07
CA GLU A 16 -1.32 -11.27 6.39
C GLU A 16 -0.27 -12.37 6.38
N ASP A 17 -0.39 -13.35 5.47
CA ASP A 17 0.59 -14.42 5.35
C ASP A 17 1.91 -13.82 4.86
N TYR A 18 1.85 -13.01 3.81
CA TYR A 18 3.02 -12.28 3.29
C TYR A 18 3.59 -11.30 4.32
N PHE A 19 2.74 -10.59 5.08
CA PHE A 19 3.16 -9.66 6.13
C PHE A 19 4.02 -10.37 7.19
N LYS A 20 3.59 -11.55 7.65
CA LYS A 20 4.34 -12.37 8.62
C LYS A 20 5.60 -12.98 8.02
N GLU A 21 5.56 -13.43 6.76
CA GLU A 21 6.73 -13.91 6.03
C GLU A 21 7.84 -12.85 5.92
N GLN A 22 7.49 -11.56 5.89
CA GLN A 22 8.45 -10.46 5.94
C GLN A 22 9.06 -10.22 7.34
N GLY A 23 8.68 -11.01 8.35
CA GLY A 23 9.16 -10.90 9.73
C GLY A 23 8.53 -9.73 10.50
N LEU A 24 7.34 -9.28 10.07
CA LEU A 24 6.60 -8.20 10.73
C LEU A 24 5.52 -8.77 11.65
N GLU A 25 5.27 -8.08 12.76
CA GLU A 25 4.18 -8.38 13.69
C GLU A 25 3.39 -7.11 13.98
N TYR A 26 2.12 -7.27 14.36
CA TYR A 26 1.25 -6.16 14.75
C TYR A 26 0.42 -6.52 15.97
N VAL A 27 0.03 -5.51 16.73
CA VAL A 27 -0.82 -5.62 17.92
C VAL A 27 -2.29 -5.64 17.52
N SER A 28 -2.68 -4.77 16.59
CA SER A 28 -4.02 -4.71 16.05
C SER A 28 -3.99 -4.18 14.62
N LYS A 29 -5.10 -4.34 13.91
CA LYS A 29 -5.29 -3.76 12.58
C LYS A 29 -6.72 -3.27 12.38
N SER A 30 -6.87 -2.30 11.50
CA SER A 30 -8.18 -1.78 11.11
C SER A 30 -8.20 -1.38 9.65
N SER A 31 -9.28 -1.70 8.95
CA SER A 31 -9.56 -1.16 7.63
C SER A 31 -9.83 0.34 7.75
N VAL A 32 -9.16 1.13 6.91
CA VAL A 32 -9.24 2.58 6.89
C VAL A 32 -9.35 3.11 5.47
N THR A 33 -9.71 4.39 5.35
CA THR A 33 -9.74 5.10 4.08
C THR A 33 -8.82 6.31 4.08
N LEU A 34 -8.33 6.65 2.90
CA LEU A 34 -7.55 7.86 2.65
C LEU A 34 -8.20 8.66 1.50
N SER A 35 -8.74 9.83 1.84
CA SER A 35 -9.48 10.70 0.93
C SER A 35 -8.57 11.59 0.10
N GLY A 36 -8.86 11.77 -1.19
CA GLY A 36 -8.06 12.57 -2.12
C GLY A 36 -6.78 11.87 -2.59
N TRP A 37 -6.73 10.54 -2.42
CA TRP A 37 -5.62 9.69 -2.82
C TRP A 37 -6.12 8.47 -3.57
N GLU A 38 -5.30 7.95 -4.47
CA GLU A 38 -5.56 6.73 -5.23
C GLU A 38 -4.36 5.77 -5.19
N LEU A 39 -4.67 4.48 -5.31
CA LEU A 39 -3.68 3.43 -5.55
C LEU A 39 -3.38 3.37 -7.06
N VAL A 40 -2.10 3.46 -7.40
CA VAL A 40 -1.59 3.34 -8.77
C VAL A 40 -0.48 2.30 -8.83
N PHE A 41 -0.15 1.84 -10.03
CA PHE A 41 0.91 0.85 -10.26
C PHE A 41 2.03 1.47 -11.10
N ASN A 42 2.56 2.59 -10.62
CA ASN A 42 3.54 3.39 -11.35
C ASN A 42 4.95 3.35 -10.76
N LYS A 43 5.20 2.63 -9.64
CA LYS A 43 6.56 2.48 -9.13
C LYS A 43 7.37 1.58 -10.07
N ILE A 44 8.50 2.08 -10.54
CA ILE A 44 9.48 1.32 -11.33
C ILE A 44 10.13 0.27 -10.40
N PRO A 45 10.06 -1.03 -10.70
CA PRO A 45 10.74 -2.04 -9.88
C PRO A 45 12.27 -1.92 -10.02
N ILE A 46 13.02 -2.29 -8.98
CA ILE A 46 14.49 -2.40 -9.07
C ILE A 46 14.86 -3.54 -10.04
N ASP A 47 14.15 -4.66 -9.93
CA ASP A 47 14.22 -5.81 -10.83
C ASP A 47 12.82 -6.06 -11.41
N ASN A 48 12.71 -6.03 -12.74
CA ASN A 48 11.43 -6.21 -13.42
C ASN A 48 11.01 -7.69 -13.54
N GLU A 49 11.80 -8.63 -13.03
CA GLU A 49 11.54 -10.07 -13.09
C GLU A 49 11.30 -10.56 -14.54
N GLY A 50 11.87 -9.88 -15.52
CA GLY A 50 11.66 -10.17 -16.96
C GLY A 50 10.31 -9.70 -17.53
N LEU A 51 9.49 -8.98 -16.76
CA LEU A 51 8.20 -8.44 -17.20
C LEU A 51 8.35 -6.99 -17.68
N GLU A 52 8.24 -6.78 -18.99
CA GLU A 52 8.22 -5.45 -19.58
C GLU A 52 6.97 -4.67 -19.13
N GLY A 53 7.16 -3.40 -18.74
CA GLY A 53 6.07 -2.55 -18.27
C GLY A 53 5.55 -2.90 -16.86
N LEU A 54 6.27 -3.71 -16.08
CA LEU A 54 5.91 -4.01 -14.70
C LEU A 54 5.93 -2.74 -13.83
N GLY A 55 4.85 -2.54 -13.10
CA GLY A 55 4.66 -1.47 -12.12
C GLY A 55 4.29 -2.01 -10.76
N LEU A 56 4.97 -1.52 -9.73
CA LEU A 56 4.67 -1.83 -8.34
C LEU A 56 3.66 -0.83 -7.74
N PRO A 57 2.94 -1.22 -6.67
CA PRO A 57 1.99 -0.35 -6.00
C PRO A 57 2.63 0.95 -5.50
N ASN A 58 1.92 2.05 -5.68
CA ASN A 58 2.23 3.36 -5.13
C ASN A 58 0.91 4.12 -4.85
N ILE A 59 0.99 5.23 -4.13
CA ILE A 59 -0.14 6.13 -3.93
C ILE A 59 0.19 7.54 -4.43
N GLN A 60 -0.81 8.21 -4.99
CA GLN A 60 -0.68 9.59 -5.45
C GLN A 60 -1.96 10.39 -5.13
N PRO A 61 -1.87 11.72 -5.02
CA PRO A 61 -3.05 12.56 -4.95
C PRO A 61 -3.91 12.35 -6.20
N THR A 62 -5.23 12.43 -6.04
CA THR A 62 -6.18 12.39 -7.16
C THR A 62 -7.04 13.64 -7.17
N ASP A 63 -7.33 14.15 -8.38
CA ASP A 63 -8.25 15.27 -8.59
C ASP A 63 -9.73 14.83 -8.49
N ASP A 64 -9.98 13.52 -8.41
CA ASP A 64 -11.31 12.99 -8.11
C ASP A 64 -11.66 13.30 -6.65
N SER A 65 -12.58 14.24 -6.43
CA SER A 65 -13.08 14.60 -5.11
C SER A 65 -13.87 13.48 -4.43
N ALA A 66 -14.27 12.43 -5.17
CA ALA A 66 -14.82 11.18 -4.65
C ALA A 66 -13.74 10.08 -4.50
N GLY A 67 -12.50 10.37 -4.88
CA GLY A 67 -11.36 9.48 -4.79
C GLY A 67 -11.06 9.10 -3.34
N MET A 68 -11.41 7.86 -2.99
CA MET A 68 -11.16 7.30 -1.67
C MET A 68 -10.47 5.95 -1.85
N MET A 69 -9.20 5.89 -1.48
CA MET A 69 -8.49 4.63 -1.45
C MET A 69 -8.71 3.91 -0.12
N HIS A 70 -8.72 2.58 -0.19
CA HIS A 70 -8.87 1.70 0.97
C HIS A 70 -7.58 0.91 1.20
N GLY A 71 -7.30 0.64 2.47
CA GLY A 71 -6.21 -0.23 2.88
C GLY A 71 -6.32 -0.62 4.35
N GLU A 72 -5.28 -1.29 4.84
CA GLU A 72 -5.20 -1.74 6.23
C GLU A 72 -4.21 -0.87 7.00
N LEU A 73 -4.60 -0.45 8.20
CA LEU A 73 -3.72 0.24 9.14
C LEU A 73 -3.32 -0.75 10.24
N TYR A 74 -2.04 -1.08 10.31
CA TYR A 74 -1.46 -1.97 11.32
C TYR A 74 -0.89 -1.13 12.46
N ALA A 75 -1.37 -1.34 13.69
CA ALA A 75 -0.73 -0.83 14.89
C ALA A 75 0.36 -1.82 15.32
N MET A 76 1.61 -1.39 15.33
CA MET A 76 2.76 -2.25 15.55
C MET A 76 3.85 -1.56 16.38
N ASP A 77 4.77 -2.34 16.92
CA ASP A 77 5.92 -1.83 17.65
C ASP A 77 6.87 -1.06 16.71
N GLU A 78 7.30 0.13 17.12
CA GLU A 78 8.19 0.99 16.34
C GLU A 78 9.52 0.30 15.97
N LYS A 79 9.93 -0.75 16.71
CA LYS A 79 11.11 -1.57 16.35
C LYS A 79 11.06 -2.15 14.93
N PHE A 80 9.87 -2.26 14.33
CA PHE A 80 9.70 -2.77 12.96
C PHE A 80 9.90 -1.70 11.88
N VAL A 81 10.03 -0.43 12.25
CA VAL A 81 10.24 0.67 11.30
C VAL A 81 11.48 0.46 10.42
N PRO A 82 12.66 0.07 10.94
CA PRO A 82 13.81 -0.25 10.10
C PRO A 82 13.54 -1.37 9.09
N LYS A 83 12.72 -2.37 9.45
CA LYS A 83 12.36 -3.46 8.54
C LYS A 83 11.42 -3.00 7.44
N LEU A 84 10.47 -2.12 7.77
CA LEU A 84 9.63 -1.46 6.77
C LEU A 84 10.49 -0.59 5.82
N ASP A 85 11.42 0.18 6.37
CA ASP A 85 12.34 1.01 5.58
C ASP A 85 13.16 0.15 4.59
N GLU A 86 13.62 -1.03 5.02
CA GLU A 86 14.30 -2.01 4.15
C GLU A 86 13.37 -2.52 3.03
N ILE A 87 12.16 -2.99 3.36
CA ILE A 87 11.18 -3.53 2.39
C ILE A 87 10.84 -2.49 1.32
N PHE A 88 10.68 -1.22 1.73
CA PHE A 88 10.35 -0.12 0.83
C PHE A 88 11.58 0.57 0.24
N GLY A 89 12.80 0.13 0.53
CA GLY A 89 14.03 0.77 0.07
C GLY A 89 14.12 2.24 0.47
N HIS A 90 13.58 2.63 1.62
CA HIS A 90 13.63 3.98 2.14
C HIS A 90 15.08 4.36 2.52
N PRO A 91 15.57 5.57 2.20
CA PRO A 91 14.88 6.69 1.54
C PRO A 91 15.13 6.78 0.02
N ASN A 92 15.60 5.73 -0.62
CA ASN A 92 16.07 5.76 -2.01
C ASN A 92 14.97 5.42 -3.03
N GLU A 93 14.06 4.53 -2.68
CA GLU A 93 12.98 4.07 -3.56
C GLU A 93 11.63 4.67 -3.20
N TYR A 94 11.30 4.62 -1.90
CA TYR A 94 10.11 5.23 -1.33
C TYR A 94 10.50 6.22 -0.22
N HIS A 95 9.69 7.26 -0.04
CA HIS A 95 9.73 8.12 1.12
C HIS A 95 8.59 7.76 2.10
N ARG A 96 8.90 7.77 3.39
CA ARG A 96 7.90 7.62 4.45
C ARG A 96 7.21 8.96 4.68
N LYS A 97 5.89 8.97 4.80
CA LYS A 97 5.09 10.17 5.09
C LYS A 97 4.02 9.86 6.12
N VAL A 98 3.87 10.74 7.10
CA VAL A 98 2.73 10.68 8.03
C VAL A 98 1.50 11.21 7.32
N MET A 99 0.46 10.39 7.29
CA MET A 99 -0.82 10.61 6.64
C MET A 99 -1.93 10.44 7.67
N ARG A 100 -3.09 11.03 7.39
CA ARG A 100 -4.26 10.97 8.27
C ARG A 100 -5.34 10.12 7.61
N PHE A 101 -5.75 9.05 8.29
CA PHE A 101 -6.68 8.05 7.78
C PHE A 101 -8.01 8.13 8.52
N ASN A 102 -9.10 7.83 7.81
CA ASN A 102 -10.43 7.69 8.41
C ASN A 102 -10.68 6.23 8.74
N ARG A 103 -10.92 5.93 10.02
CA ARG A 103 -11.43 4.62 10.44
C ARG A 103 -12.96 4.57 10.29
N HIS A 104 -13.52 3.37 10.22
CA HIS A 104 -14.97 3.16 10.08
C HIS A 104 -15.84 3.77 11.19
N ASP A 105 -15.27 4.05 12.36
CA ASP A 105 -15.92 4.76 13.47
C ASP A 105 -15.81 6.29 13.37
N PHE A 106 -15.41 6.80 12.21
CA PHE A 106 -15.16 8.23 11.93
C PHE A 106 -14.01 8.86 12.73
N THR A 107 -13.19 8.05 13.39
CA THR A 107 -11.97 8.54 14.04
C THR A 107 -10.86 8.77 13.02
N LEU A 108 -10.10 9.85 13.24
CA LEU A 108 -8.92 10.18 12.45
C LEU A 108 -7.67 9.63 13.13
N ILE A 109 -6.91 8.81 12.41
CA ILE A 109 -5.69 8.18 12.94
C ILE A 109 -4.51 8.60 12.07
N ASN A 110 -3.43 9.04 12.71
CA ASN A 110 -2.16 9.30 12.02
C ASN A 110 -1.43 7.98 11.81
N GLY A 111 -0.91 7.75 10.60
CA GLY A 111 -0.09 6.60 10.29
C GLY A 111 0.95 6.91 9.22
N VAL A 112 1.97 6.08 9.12
CA VAL A 112 2.98 6.17 8.09
C VAL A 112 2.56 5.40 6.85
N ALA A 113 2.65 6.05 5.70
CA ALA A 113 2.57 5.42 4.39
C ALA A 113 3.92 5.61 3.67
N TYR A 114 4.27 4.63 2.84
CA TYR A 114 5.41 4.73 1.95
C TYR A 114 4.92 5.15 0.57
N MET A 115 5.58 6.13 -0.05
CA MET A 115 5.25 6.63 -1.38
C MET A 115 6.51 6.62 -2.25
N ALA A 116 6.39 6.18 -3.50
CA ALA A 116 7.50 6.16 -4.44
C ALA A 116 8.08 7.56 -4.62
N LYS A 117 9.40 7.67 -4.75
CA LYS A 117 10.00 8.96 -5.09
C LYS A 117 9.66 9.38 -6.53
N PRO A 118 9.64 10.69 -6.84
CA PRO A 118 9.30 11.17 -8.18
C PRO A 118 10.21 10.65 -9.30
N ASP A 119 11.49 10.39 -9.01
CA ASP A 119 12.46 9.81 -9.95
C ASP A 119 12.34 8.28 -10.09
N LYS A 120 11.42 7.68 -9.34
CA LYS A 120 11.23 6.23 -9.21
C LYS A 120 9.87 5.76 -9.72
N ILE A 121 9.15 6.63 -10.43
CA ILE A 121 7.84 6.34 -11.04
C ILE A 121 7.88 6.44 -12.57
N GLY A 122 7.00 5.71 -13.25
CA GLY A 122 6.88 5.67 -14.72
C GLY A 122 5.43 5.76 -15.20
N SER A 123 5.22 6.22 -16.43
CA SER A 123 3.88 6.56 -16.96
C SER A 123 3.14 5.42 -17.68
N LYS A 124 3.85 4.34 -18.04
CA LYS A 124 3.29 3.22 -18.83
C LYS A 124 3.46 1.87 -18.12
N LEU A 125 3.33 1.88 -16.80
CA LEU A 125 3.50 0.68 -15.98
C LEU A 125 2.15 0.11 -15.55
N LYS A 126 2.12 -1.21 -15.36
CA LYS A 126 0.93 -1.97 -14.97
C LYS A 126 1.31 -3.04 -13.94
N PRO A 127 0.38 -3.44 -13.05
CA PRO A 127 0.64 -4.56 -12.16
C PRO A 127 0.79 -5.87 -12.94
N SER A 128 1.47 -6.85 -12.34
CA SER A 128 1.39 -8.24 -12.81
C SER A 128 0.11 -8.93 -12.32
N LYS A 129 -0.32 -9.98 -13.01
CA LYS A 129 -1.38 -10.89 -12.58
C LYS A 129 -1.11 -11.48 -11.20
N ALA A 130 0.15 -11.80 -10.90
CA ALA A 130 0.57 -12.31 -9.60
C ALA A 130 0.27 -11.30 -8.47
N LEU A 131 0.59 -10.02 -8.68
CA LEU A 131 0.29 -8.95 -7.73
C LEU A 131 -1.22 -8.77 -7.53
N LEU A 132 -2.01 -8.74 -8.61
CA LEU A 132 -3.47 -8.65 -8.49
C LEU A 132 -4.06 -9.87 -7.77
N LYS A 133 -3.49 -11.06 -7.94
CA LYS A 133 -3.92 -12.27 -7.20
C LYS A 133 -3.67 -12.14 -5.69
N VAL A 134 -2.58 -11.51 -5.28
CA VAL A 134 -2.34 -11.18 -3.86
C VAL A 134 -3.42 -10.20 -3.36
N LEU A 135 -3.64 -9.09 -4.06
CA LEU A 135 -4.66 -8.10 -3.70
C LEU A 135 -6.08 -8.69 -3.71
N LYS A 136 -6.35 -9.70 -4.54
CA LYS A 136 -7.63 -10.41 -4.58
C LYS A 136 -7.96 -11.08 -3.24
N LYS A 137 -6.95 -11.55 -2.49
CA LYS A 137 -7.16 -12.15 -1.15
C LYS A 137 -7.71 -11.13 -0.14
N ALA A 138 -7.44 -9.85 -0.36
CA ALA A 138 -7.96 -8.75 0.46
C ALA A 138 -9.45 -8.45 0.27
N LYS A 139 -10.18 -9.21 -0.56
CA LYS A 139 -11.59 -8.96 -0.90
C LYS A 139 -12.47 -8.69 0.32
N LYS A 140 -12.24 -9.39 1.44
CA LYS A 140 -13.05 -9.23 2.65
C LYS A 140 -12.78 -7.92 3.42
N LEU A 141 -11.67 -7.25 3.12
CA LEU A 141 -11.19 -6.03 3.78
C LEU A 141 -11.59 -4.76 3.01
N LEU A 142 -12.02 -4.92 1.75
CA LEU A 142 -12.25 -3.82 0.83
C LEU A 142 -13.72 -3.72 0.45
N PRO A 143 -14.33 -2.52 0.40
CA PRO A 143 -15.67 -2.37 -0.14
C PRO A 143 -15.77 -2.85 -1.58
N MET A 144 -16.92 -3.45 -1.91
CA MET A 144 -17.10 -4.15 -3.17
C MET A 144 -16.84 -3.27 -4.40
N LEU A 145 -17.25 -1.99 -4.36
CA LEU A 145 -17.02 -1.06 -5.46
C LEU A 145 -15.53 -0.76 -5.67
N TYR A 146 -14.78 -0.53 -4.58
CA TYR A 146 -13.33 -0.30 -4.63
C TYR A 146 -12.61 -1.54 -5.16
N PHE A 147 -12.94 -2.72 -4.62
CA PHE A 147 -12.36 -3.97 -5.06
C PHE A 147 -12.63 -4.26 -6.54
N SER A 148 -13.87 -4.05 -7.03
CA SER A 148 -14.19 -4.25 -8.44
C SER A 148 -13.39 -3.34 -9.36
N ARG A 149 -13.20 -2.06 -8.99
CA ARG A 149 -12.33 -1.13 -9.74
C ARG A 149 -10.89 -1.63 -9.76
N LEU A 150 -10.36 -2.06 -8.60
CA LEU A 150 -9.00 -2.61 -8.48
C LEU A 150 -8.80 -3.86 -9.34
N MET A 151 -9.78 -4.77 -9.38
CA MET A 151 -9.72 -6.00 -10.18
C MET A 151 -9.89 -5.79 -11.68
N ASN A 152 -10.38 -4.61 -12.10
CA ASN A 152 -10.46 -4.23 -13.52
C ASN A 152 -9.16 -3.57 -14.02
N THR A 153 -8.13 -3.46 -13.18
CA THR A 153 -6.83 -2.89 -13.59
C THR A 153 -6.17 -3.79 -14.64
N PRO A 154 -5.80 -3.26 -15.83
CA PRO A 154 -5.07 -4.04 -16.83
C PRO A 154 -3.70 -4.49 -16.31
N THR A 155 -3.29 -5.70 -16.64
CA THR A 155 -1.97 -6.24 -16.28
C THR A 155 -0.95 -6.06 -17.40
N CYS A 156 0.35 -6.17 -17.06
CA CYS A 156 1.43 -6.22 -18.06
C CYS A 156 1.58 -7.61 -18.72
N ASP A 157 1.08 -8.66 -18.07
CA ASP A 157 1.16 -10.07 -18.45
C ASP A 157 -0.21 -10.73 -18.67
#